data_AF-A0A358PWT3-F1
#
_entry.id   AF-A0A358PWT3-F1
#
_cell.length_a   1.000
_cell.length_b   1.000
_cell.length_c   1.000
_cell.angle_alpha   90.00
_cell.angle_beta   90.00
_cell.angle_gamma   90.00
#
_symmetry.space_group_name_H-M   'P 1'
#
loop_
_entity.id
_entity.type
_entity.pdbx_description
1 polymer ?
#
loop_
_entity_poly.entity_id
_entity_poly.type
_entity_poly.pdbx_seq_one_letter_code
_entity_poly.pdbx_strand_id
1 'polypeptide(L)' 'MKEAIVIMLLREKDLEKYLFSRRITISDDLKQQLLNEYETPVEDDEGHIREYTEQDIYEQIRKSIRDKS' A
#
# COMPACT_ATOMS: atom_id res chain seq x y z
N MET A 1 21.05 18.20 4.39
CA MET A 1 19.62 18.32 4.03
C MET A 1 18.95 17.08 4.56
N LYS A 2 17.99 17.19 5.48
CA LYS A 2 17.16 16.03 5.83
C LYS A 2 16.21 15.84 4.66
N GLU A 3 16.34 14.75 3.92
CA GLU A 3 15.30 14.39 2.96
C GLU A 3 14.00 14.25 3.75
N ALA A 4 12.97 14.98 3.33
CA ALA A 4 11.65 14.81 3.90
C ALA A 4 11.17 13.44 3.44
N ILE A 5 11.11 12.48 4.36
CA ILE A 5 10.47 11.19 4.11
C ILE A 5 8.99 11.50 3.87
N VAL A 6 8.52 11.23 2.65
CA VAL A 6 7.11 11.41 2.30
C VAL A 6 6.36 10.17 2.75
N ILE A 7 5.59 10.32 3.82
CA ILE A 7 4.75 9.28 4.36
C ILE A 7 3.45 9.25 3.55
N MET A 8 3.05 8.06 3.11
CA MET A 8 1.87 7.82 2.29
C MET A 8 0.91 6.88 3.01
N LEU A 9 -0.38 7.12 2.78
CA LEU A 9 -1.47 6.15 3.03
C LEU A 9 -2.04 5.74 1.67
N LEU A 10 -2.36 4.46 1.51
CA LEU A 10 -2.92 3.95 0.26
C LEU A 10 -4.37 4.37 0.14
N ARG A 11 -4.66 5.27 -0.81
CA ARG A 11 -6.04 5.60 -1.17
C ARG A 11 -6.48 4.72 -2.33
N GLU A 12 -7.78 4.46 -2.41
CA GLU A 12 -8.37 3.68 -3.49
C GLU A 12 -7.92 4.15 -4.89
N LYS A 13 -7.97 5.46 -5.14
CA LYS A 13 -7.52 6.06 -6.41
C LYS A 13 -6.06 5.75 -6.77
N ASP A 14 -5.18 5.63 -5.76
CA ASP A 14 -3.76 5.42 -5.96
C ASP A 14 -3.50 3.93 -6.28
N LEU A 15 -4.22 3.04 -5.60
CA LEU A 15 -4.26 1.61 -5.92
C LEU A 15 -4.79 1.37 -7.34
N GLU A 16 -5.90 2.00 -7.72
CA GLU A 16 -6.48 1.87 -9.06
C GLU A 16 -5.54 2.38 -10.15
N LYS A 17 -4.90 3.53 -9.93
CA LYS A 17 -3.89 4.07 -10.84
C LYS A 17 -2.70 3.12 -10.99
N TYR A 18 -2.22 2.53 -9.88
CA TYR A 18 -1.14 1.55 -9.89
C TYR A 18 -1.52 0.32 -10.73
N LEU A 19 -2.69 -0.28 -10.46
CA LEU A 19 -3.18 -1.47 -11.15
C LEU A 19 -3.39 -1.21 -12.65
N PHE A 20 -4.00 -0.07 -13.00
CA PHE A 20 -4.23 0.35 -14.38
C PHE A 20 -2.91 0.52 -15.14
N SER A 21 -1.93 1.21 -14.54
CA SER A 21 -0.62 1.45 -15.18
C SER A 21 0.13 0.15 -15.50
N ARG A 22 -0.12 -0.90 -14.71
CA ARG A 22 0.52 -2.22 -14.86
C ARG A 22 -0.36 -3.23 -15.59
N ARG A 23 -1.59 -2.86 -15.97
CA ARG A 23 -2.61 -3.75 -16.57
C ARG A 23 -2.87 -5.01 -15.73
N ILE A 24 -2.86 -4.85 -14.41
CA ILE A 24 -3.15 -5.93 -13.46
C ILE A 24 -4.60 -5.83 -13.05
N THR A 25 -5.28 -6.98 -13.01
CA THR A 25 -6.60 -7.12 -12.38
C THR A 25 -6.43 -7.97 -11.13
N ILE A 26 -7.07 -7.59 -10.03
CA ILE A 26 -7.11 -8.33 -8.77
C ILE A 26 -8.56 -8.58 -8.38
N SER A 27 -8.81 -9.54 -7.49
CA SER A 27 -10.15 -9.71 -6.91
C SER A 27 -10.53 -8.53 -6.01
N ASP A 28 -11.83 -8.28 -5.88
CA ASP A 28 -12.36 -7.26 -4.95
C ASP A 28 -11.95 -7.55 -3.50
N ASP A 29 -11.90 -8.83 -3.11
CA ASP A 29 -11.42 -9.26 -1.80
C ASP A 29 -9.97 -8.81 -1.55
N LEU A 30 -9.08 -8.97 -2.54
CA LEU A 30 -7.70 -8.52 -2.41
C LEU A 30 -7.59 -7.00 -2.42
N LYS A 31 -8.41 -6.31 -3.23
CA LYS A 31 -8.49 -4.84 -3.22
C LYS A 31 -8.84 -4.33 -1.82
N GLN A 32 -9.88 -4.90 -1.21
CA GLN A 32 -10.33 -4.50 0.12
C GLN A 32 -9.30 -4.82 1.21
N GLN A 33 -8.61 -5.97 1.11
CA GLN A 33 -7.51 -6.31 2.03
C GLN A 33 -6.39 -5.27 1.98
N LEU A 34 -5.93 -4.90 0.79
CA LEU A 34 -4.86 -3.91 0.61
C LEU A 34 -5.26 -2.53 1.14
N LEU A 35 -6.50 -2.11 0.89
CA LEU A 35 -6.99 -0.83 1.42
C LEU A 35 -7.08 -0.86 2.94
N ASN A 36 -7.68 -1.88 3.55
CA ASN A 36 -7.77 -1.97 5.00
C ASN A 36 -6.38 -1.97 5.68
N GLU A 37 -5.37 -2.56 5.04
CA GLU A 37 -4.02 -2.66 5.60
C GLU A 37 -3.23 -1.35 5.51
N TYR A 38 -3.42 -0.56 4.45
CA TYR A 38 -2.57 0.60 4.16
C TYR A 38 -3.30 1.95 4.08
N GLU A 39 -4.63 1.99 4.16
CA GLU A 39 -5.43 3.23 4.15
C GLU A 39 -5.39 3.95 5.50
N THR A 40 -5.07 3.23 6.58
CA THR A 40 -5.00 3.79 7.94
C THR A 40 -3.60 3.67 8.53
N PRO A 41 -3.15 4.64 9.35
CA PRO A 41 -1.92 4.49 10.10
C PRO A 41 -2.05 3.32 11.09
N VAL A 42 -1.14 2.36 11.00
CA VAL A 42 -1.09 1.20 11.89
C VAL A 42 -0.02 1.43 12.93
N GLU A 43 -0.38 1.30 14.21
CA GLU A 43 0.58 1.33 15.31
C GLU A 43 1.28 -0.04 15.43
N ASP A 44 2.59 -0.04 15.63
CA ASP A 44 3.33 -1.26 15.92
C ASP A 44 3.25 -1.63 17.42
N ASP A 45 3.84 -2.79 17.77
CA ASP A 45 3.81 -3.33 19.13
C ASP A 45 4.59 -2.46 20.14
N GLU A 46 5.35 -1.47 19.68
CA GLU A 46 6.10 -0.50 20.50
C GLU A 46 5.37 0.85 20.63
N GLY A 47 4.22 1.01 19.97
CA GLY A 47 3.44 2.25 19.98
C GLY A 47 3.86 3.25 18.90
N HIS A 48 4.66 2.84 17.91
CA HIS A 48 5.07 3.70 16.81
C HIS A 48 4.12 3.57 15.62
N ILE A 49 3.74 4.70 15.03
CA ILE A 49 2.97 4.71 13.78
C ILE A 49 3.88 4.18 12.66
N ARG A 50 3.45 3.13 11.98
CA ARG A 50 4.13 2.63 10.78
C ARG A 50 3.98 3.65 9.66
N GLU A 51 5.11 4.20 9.27
CA GLU A 51 5.23 5.13 8.17
C GLU A 51 5.69 4.38 6.93
N TYR A 52 4.86 4.40 5.88
CA TYR A 52 5.23 3.84 4.58
C TYR A 52 5.53 4.95 3.60
N THR A 53 6.62 4.81 2.84
CA THR A 53 6.78 5.62 1.63
C THR A 53 5.89 5.08 0.52
N GLU A 54 5.65 5.87 -0.54
CA GLU A 54 4.96 5.39 -1.74
C GLU A 54 5.62 4.14 -2.32
N GLN A 55 6.96 4.07 -2.29
CA GLN A 55 7.70 2.92 -2.77
C GLN A 55 7.41 1.68 -1.92
N ASP A 56 7.40 1.81 -0.59
CA ASP A 56 7.12 0.69 0.33
C ASP A 56 5.73 0.12 0.06
N ILE A 57 4.70 0.98 -0.05
CA ILE A 57 3.32 0.55 -0.32
C ILE A 57 3.25 -0.21 -1.65
N TYR A 58 3.88 0.30 -2.71
CA TYR A 58 3.88 -0.37 -4.01
C TYR A 58 4.66 -1.69 -4.03
N GLU A 59 5.72 -1.80 -3.24
CA GLU A 59 6.43 -3.07 -3.06
C GLU A 59 5.57 -4.09 -2.33
N GLN A 60 4.84 -3.69 -1.27
CA GLN A 60 3.93 -4.58 -0.56
C GLN A 60 2.77 -5.02 -1.44
N ILE A 61 2.10 -4.11 -2.15
CA ILE A 61 1.04 -4.45 -3.12
C ILE A 61 1.56 -5.47 -4.13
N ARG A 62 2.77 -5.27 -4.66
CA ARG A 62 3.37 -6.19 -5.64
C ARG A 62 3.60 -7.59 -5.06
N LYS A 63 4.06 -7.69 -3.81
CA LYS A 63 4.24 -8.98 -3.11
C LYS A 63 2.90 -9.66 -2.89
N SER A 64 1.90 -8.94 -2.36
CA SER A 64 0.55 -9.47 -2.12
C SER A 64 -0.13 -9.98 -3.39
N ILE A 65 0.05 -9.30 -4.53
CA ILE A 65 -0.44 -9.78 -5.83
C ILE A 65 0.26 -11.06 -6.25
N ARG A 66 1.59 -11.16 -6.09
CA ARG A 66 2.36 -12.36 -6.48
C ARG A 66 1.99 -13.56 -5.62
N ASP A 67 1.81 -13.38 -4.32
CA ASP A 67 1.58 -14.48 -3.38
C ASP A 67 0.15 -15.02 -3.43
N LYS A 68 -0.79 -14.25 -4.00
CA LYS A 68 -2.21 -14.61 -4.13
C LYS A 68 -2.68 -14.87 -5.57
N SER A 69 -1.77 -14.82 -6.54
CA SER A 69 -2.03 -15.09 -7.97
C SER A 69 -1.49 -16.47 -8.37
#